data_AF-A0A968P812-F1
#
_entry.id   AF-A0A968P812-F1
#
_cell.length_a   1.000
_cell.length_b   1.000
_cell.length_c   1.000
_cell.angle_alpha   90.00
_cell.angle_beta   90.00
_cell.angle_gamma   90.00
#
_symmetry.space_group_name_H-M   'P 1'
#
loop_
_entity.id
_entity.type
_entity.pdbx_description
1 polymer ?
#
loop_
_entity_poly.entity_id
_entity_poly.type
_entity_poly.pdbx_seq_one_letter_code
_entity_poly.pdbx_strand_id
1 'polypeptide(L)'
;MRIPRATARPATSRLDNLTYEQAGKVGLGDLDVEEEAGRLWVMSLGDRTLYALDIGAAGNVPTSATAYPLPSVSCSAGVFRPWAVASHLGRIYIGGVCSNENISPYPAPGGFIDFPNLIGHVYSMDPADGVFSLELSIPLNYRKGCAGAGSGCQWKPWTDLSTATQVELFAGSLPSHPTPLLSDIEFADDGDMIIGFSDRTGFQYGASAPAPNTTPSDTSIPQIFAGGDMLRADFDPVSGSFALESNGNAGALAGAGVGNSQGPGGGEFYSASTAGFHFELSVGGYAVLPGSGHFVGSAMDPVGINSGGLLWMNNQGAMPGSRFGGYTLYASATPPTFAKGVGIGDVELRCDEAPIELVTRVW
;
A
#
# COMPACT_ATOMS: atom_id res chain seq x y z
N MET A 1 -20.95 1.15 -11.42
CA MET A 1 -20.40 -0.13 -10.90
C MET A 1 -20.91 -0.33 -9.49
N ARG A 2 -21.70 -1.39 -9.21
CA ARG A 2 -22.12 -1.71 -7.83
C ARG A 2 -20.92 -2.34 -7.13
N ILE A 3 -20.19 -1.56 -6.35
CA ILE A 3 -19.37 -2.13 -5.28
C ILE A 3 -20.36 -2.82 -4.34
N PRO A 4 -20.27 -4.14 -4.12
CA PRO A 4 -21.13 -4.80 -3.16
C PRO A 4 -20.95 -4.08 -1.83
N ARG A 5 -22.04 -3.52 -1.30
CA ARG A 5 -22.08 -3.10 0.09
C ARG A 5 -21.61 -4.30 0.89
N ALA A 6 -20.56 -4.14 1.70
CA ALA A 6 -20.23 -5.12 2.71
C ALA A 6 -21.46 -5.23 3.62
N THR A 7 -22.35 -6.18 3.29
CA THR A 7 -23.44 -6.57 4.16
C THR A 7 -22.79 -6.95 5.47
N ALA A 8 -23.23 -6.35 6.57
CA ALA A 8 -22.79 -6.73 7.91
C ALA A 8 -22.81 -8.25 7.99
N ARG A 9 -21.61 -8.87 7.96
CA ARG A 9 -21.50 -10.33 8.00
C ARG A 9 -22.12 -10.77 9.33
N PRO A 10 -22.87 -11.89 9.36
CA PRO A 10 -23.33 -12.48 10.61
C PRO A 10 -22.14 -12.63 11.56
N ALA A 11 -22.34 -12.32 12.85
CA ALA A 11 -21.31 -12.36 13.89
C ALA A 11 -20.61 -13.72 14.07
N THR A 12 -21.02 -14.75 13.32
CA THR A 12 -20.53 -16.13 13.35
C THR A 12 -19.52 -16.49 12.25
N SER A 13 -19.13 -15.56 11.37
CA SER A 13 -18.20 -15.80 10.25
C SER A 13 -16.91 -14.98 10.36
N ARG A 14 -16.24 -15.02 11.51
CA ARG A 14 -14.91 -14.37 11.70
C ARG A 14 -13.73 -15.23 11.28
N LEU A 15 -13.98 -16.48 10.86
CA LEU A 15 -12.96 -17.39 10.38
C LEU A 15 -13.08 -17.55 8.88
N ASP A 16 -12.06 -17.12 8.15
CA ASP A 16 -11.92 -17.42 6.74
C ASP A 16 -10.47 -17.83 6.45
N ASN A 17 -10.16 -19.04 6.91
CA ASN A 17 -8.82 -19.61 6.81
C ASN A 17 -8.35 -19.76 5.36
N LEU A 18 -9.29 -19.88 4.42
CA LEU A 18 -8.99 -19.94 2.99
C LEU A 18 -8.59 -18.57 2.44
N THR A 19 -9.05 -17.46 3.02
CA THR A 19 -8.67 -16.11 2.54
C THR A 19 -7.32 -15.61 3.05
N TYR A 20 -6.78 -16.15 4.15
CA TYR A 20 -5.51 -15.72 4.72
C TYR A 20 -4.36 -15.77 3.69
N GLU A 21 -4.25 -16.90 2.99
CA GLU A 21 -3.20 -17.11 1.99
C GLU A 21 -3.48 -16.33 0.69
N GLN A 22 -4.73 -15.94 0.46
CA GLN A 22 -5.20 -15.30 -0.77
C GLN A 22 -5.09 -13.78 -0.74
N ALA A 23 -4.85 -13.18 0.43
CA ALA A 23 -4.58 -11.75 0.55
C ALA A 23 -3.49 -11.31 -0.45
N GLY A 24 -3.79 -10.33 -1.30
CA GLY A 24 -2.90 -9.87 -2.36
C GLY A 24 -2.60 -10.86 -3.49
N LYS A 25 -3.38 -11.92 -3.65
CA LYS A 25 -3.25 -12.90 -4.76
C LYS A 25 -4.49 -13.05 -5.62
N VAL A 26 -5.65 -12.63 -5.13
CA VAL A 26 -6.93 -12.75 -5.83
C VAL A 26 -7.74 -11.47 -5.69
N GLY A 27 -8.68 -11.27 -6.61
CA GLY A 27 -9.47 -10.04 -6.67
C GLY A 27 -8.77 -8.96 -7.48
N LEU A 28 -9.01 -7.72 -7.09
CA LEU A 28 -8.46 -6.53 -7.74
C LEU A 28 -7.39 -5.94 -6.83
N GLY A 29 -6.33 -5.42 -7.44
CA GLY A 29 -5.38 -4.54 -6.78
C GLY A 29 -5.92 -3.12 -6.84
N ASP A 30 -5.09 -2.25 -7.38
CA ASP A 30 -5.40 -0.84 -7.54
C ASP A 30 -6.21 -0.56 -8.82
N LEU A 31 -6.78 0.63 -8.87
CA LEU A 31 -7.51 1.18 -10.00
C LEU A 31 -7.20 2.66 -10.15
N ASP A 32 -7.24 3.17 -11.38
CA ASP A 32 -7.09 4.61 -11.62
C ASP A 32 -7.88 5.05 -12.85
N VAL A 33 -8.30 6.31 -12.86
CA VAL A 33 -9.11 6.93 -13.90
C VAL A 33 -8.25 7.82 -14.79
N GLU A 34 -8.14 7.43 -16.06
CA GLU A 34 -7.65 8.31 -17.11
C GLU A 34 -8.80 9.19 -17.62
N GLU A 35 -9.05 10.31 -16.94
CA GLU A 35 -10.23 11.16 -17.15
C GLU A 35 -10.40 11.61 -18.60
N GLU A 36 -9.32 12.08 -19.25
CA GLU A 36 -9.37 12.60 -20.61
C GLU A 36 -9.73 11.52 -21.65
N ALA A 37 -9.33 10.28 -21.40
CA ALA A 37 -9.61 9.14 -22.28
C ALA A 37 -10.93 8.43 -21.92
N GLY A 38 -11.56 8.78 -20.79
CA GLY A 38 -12.75 8.09 -20.29
C GLY A 38 -12.49 6.62 -19.98
N ARG A 39 -11.31 6.29 -19.45
CA ARG A 39 -10.91 4.91 -19.13
C ARG A 39 -10.69 4.72 -17.64
N LEU A 40 -11.15 3.57 -17.15
CA LEU A 40 -10.79 3.03 -15.85
C LEU A 40 -9.77 1.91 -16.06
N TRP A 41 -8.61 2.05 -15.43
CA TRP A 41 -7.57 1.05 -15.40
C TRP A 41 -7.67 0.25 -14.11
N VAL A 42 -7.50 -1.07 -14.16
CA VAL A 42 -7.62 -1.94 -12.98
C VAL A 42 -6.62 -3.08 -13.05
N MET A 43 -5.90 -3.31 -11.96
CA MET A 43 -5.04 -4.49 -11.82
C MET A 43 -5.86 -5.70 -11.36
N SER A 44 -5.86 -6.78 -12.14
CA SER A 44 -6.38 -8.08 -11.68
C SER A 44 -5.25 -8.92 -11.07
N LEU A 45 -5.43 -9.35 -9.83
CA LEU A 45 -4.41 -10.11 -9.08
C LEU A 45 -4.38 -11.60 -9.46
N GLY A 46 -5.54 -12.13 -9.87
CA GLY A 46 -5.72 -13.57 -10.12
C GLY A 46 -5.01 -14.05 -11.38
N ASP A 47 -5.11 -13.29 -12.47
CA ASP A 47 -4.45 -13.55 -13.74
C ASP A 47 -3.28 -12.59 -14.03
N ARG A 48 -3.01 -11.63 -13.13
CA ARG A 48 -1.90 -10.66 -13.22
C ARG A 48 -1.90 -9.90 -14.53
N THR A 49 -3.06 -9.32 -14.84
CA THR A 49 -3.33 -8.60 -16.07
C THR A 49 -3.88 -7.23 -15.73
N LEU A 50 -3.37 -6.20 -16.41
CA LEU A 50 -3.93 -4.86 -16.37
C LEU A 50 -5.13 -4.82 -17.33
N TYR A 51 -6.27 -4.34 -16.85
CA TYR A 51 -7.48 -4.19 -17.65
C TYR A 51 -7.83 -2.72 -17.84
N ALA A 52 -8.22 -2.34 -19.06
CA ALA A 52 -8.80 -1.04 -19.38
C ALA A 52 -10.30 -1.19 -19.66
N LEU A 53 -11.12 -0.43 -18.95
CA LEU A 53 -12.57 -0.38 -19.13
C LEU A 53 -12.95 1.00 -19.65
N ASP A 54 -13.70 1.05 -20.75
CA ASP A 54 -14.30 2.29 -21.23
C ASP A 54 -15.48 2.66 -20.32
N ILE A 55 -15.33 3.76 -19.58
CA ILE A 55 -16.35 4.28 -18.66
C ILE A 55 -17.13 5.46 -19.26
N GLY A 56 -16.70 5.98 -20.42
CA GLY A 56 -17.31 7.10 -21.13
C GLY A 56 -17.65 8.30 -20.21
N ALA A 57 -18.72 9.03 -20.55
CA ALA A 57 -19.32 10.00 -19.63
C ALA A 57 -20.15 9.29 -18.55
N ALA A 58 -20.12 9.83 -17.32
CA ALA A 58 -20.67 9.22 -16.11
C ALA A 58 -22.06 8.57 -16.29
N GLY A 59 -22.19 7.30 -15.87
CA GLY A 59 -23.46 6.59 -15.77
C GLY A 59 -23.60 5.34 -16.64
N ASN A 60 -22.69 5.12 -17.59
CA ASN A 60 -22.66 3.88 -18.38
C ASN A 60 -21.93 2.77 -17.62
N VAL A 61 -22.46 1.55 -17.69
CA VAL A 61 -21.77 0.36 -17.18
C VAL A 61 -20.87 -0.16 -18.28
N PRO A 62 -19.54 -0.28 -18.06
CA PRO A 62 -18.65 -0.87 -19.06
C PRO A 62 -19.08 -2.30 -19.38
N THR A 63 -19.19 -2.64 -20.67
CA THR A 63 -19.60 -3.99 -21.12
C THR A 63 -18.43 -4.83 -21.63
N SER A 64 -17.26 -4.23 -21.79
CA SER A 64 -16.03 -4.88 -22.26
C SER A 64 -14.82 -4.29 -21.57
N ALA A 65 -13.75 -5.08 -21.50
CA ALA A 65 -12.45 -4.65 -21.03
C ALA A 65 -11.38 -5.07 -22.05
N THR A 66 -10.38 -4.22 -22.24
CA THR A 66 -9.16 -4.55 -22.97
C THR A 66 -8.13 -5.09 -21.99
N ALA A 67 -7.54 -6.25 -22.30
CA ALA A 67 -6.57 -6.91 -21.44
C ALA A 67 -5.14 -6.61 -21.91
N TYR A 68 -4.27 -6.25 -20.97
CA TYR A 68 -2.84 -6.02 -21.15
C TYR A 68 -2.07 -6.96 -20.21
N PRO A 69 -1.69 -8.17 -20.69
CA PRO A 69 -0.89 -9.10 -19.90
C PRO A 69 0.45 -8.46 -19.51
N LEU A 70 0.81 -8.61 -18.23
CA LEU A 70 2.05 -8.02 -17.71
C LEU A 70 3.30 -8.67 -18.31
N PRO A 71 4.43 -7.95 -18.37
CA PRO A 71 5.70 -8.52 -18.82
C PRO A 71 6.13 -9.67 -17.90
N SER A 72 6.92 -10.60 -18.44
CA SER A 72 7.53 -11.64 -17.63
C SER A 72 8.62 -11.04 -16.73
N VAL A 73 8.31 -10.87 -15.45
CA VAL A 73 9.26 -10.38 -14.43
C VAL A 73 9.98 -11.56 -13.78
N SER A 74 11.31 -11.53 -13.79
CA SER A 74 12.13 -12.59 -13.19
C SER A 74 12.35 -12.30 -11.70
N CYS A 75 11.63 -13.02 -10.84
CA CYS A 75 11.78 -12.94 -9.39
C CYS A 75 12.55 -14.13 -8.83
N SER A 76 13.66 -13.88 -8.15
CA SER A 76 14.42 -14.91 -7.43
C SER A 76 13.64 -15.39 -6.21
N ALA A 77 13.51 -16.71 -6.06
CA ALA A 77 12.84 -17.36 -4.93
C ALA A 77 11.45 -16.78 -4.61
N GLY A 78 10.69 -16.37 -5.63
CA GLY A 78 9.38 -15.78 -5.44
C GLY A 78 8.69 -15.51 -6.76
N VAL A 79 7.61 -14.75 -6.69
CA VAL A 79 6.80 -14.39 -7.84
C VAL A 79 6.49 -12.90 -7.80
N PHE A 80 6.35 -12.29 -8.98
CA PHE A 80 5.90 -10.90 -9.10
C PHE A 80 4.44 -10.78 -8.70
N ARG A 81 4.17 -9.91 -7.73
CA ARG A 81 2.86 -9.60 -7.16
C ARG A 81 2.49 -8.18 -7.58
N PRO A 82 1.78 -7.98 -8.70
CA PRO A 82 1.35 -6.65 -9.14
C PRO A 82 0.23 -6.12 -8.24
N TRP A 83 0.11 -4.80 -8.10
CA TRP A 83 -1.00 -4.17 -7.40
C TRP A 83 -1.28 -2.76 -7.92
N ALA A 84 -0.36 -1.80 -7.72
CA ALA A 84 -0.56 -0.38 -8.05
C ALA A 84 -0.83 -0.12 -9.53
N VAL A 85 -1.62 0.91 -9.82
CA VAL A 85 -1.96 1.42 -11.15
C VAL A 85 -2.03 2.93 -11.10
N ALA A 86 -1.38 3.63 -12.02
CA ALA A 86 -1.49 5.08 -12.12
C ALA A 86 -1.44 5.54 -13.58
N SER A 87 -2.24 6.53 -13.94
CA SER A 87 -2.33 7.18 -15.23
C SER A 87 -1.64 8.53 -15.13
N HIS A 88 -0.54 8.70 -15.86
CA HIS A 88 0.21 9.95 -15.83
C HIS A 88 0.80 10.30 -17.20
N LEU A 89 0.49 11.50 -17.68
CA LEU A 89 0.98 12.06 -18.95
C LEU A 89 0.82 11.10 -20.15
N GLY A 90 -0.34 10.43 -20.23
CA GLY A 90 -0.69 9.50 -21.31
C GLY A 90 0.01 8.13 -21.23
N ARG A 91 0.69 7.82 -20.13
CA ARG A 91 1.26 6.50 -19.83
C ARG A 91 0.54 5.89 -18.64
N ILE A 92 0.50 4.56 -18.61
CA ILE A 92 -0.02 3.83 -17.45
C ILE A 92 1.14 3.18 -16.71
N TYR A 93 1.31 3.53 -15.45
CA TYR A 93 2.28 2.96 -14.54
C TYR A 93 1.63 1.81 -13.78
N ILE A 94 2.35 0.70 -13.63
CA ILE A 94 1.96 -0.42 -12.78
C ILE A 94 3.09 -0.75 -11.83
N GLY A 95 2.72 -1.02 -10.58
CA GLY A 95 3.65 -1.37 -9.53
C GLY A 95 3.45 -2.79 -9.03
N GLY A 96 4.51 -3.40 -8.54
CA GLY A 96 4.44 -4.70 -7.88
C GLY A 96 5.72 -5.09 -7.17
N VAL A 97 5.68 -6.24 -6.50
CA VAL A 97 6.79 -6.72 -5.68
C VAL A 97 7.21 -8.13 -6.09
N CYS A 98 8.50 -8.35 -6.29
CA CYS A 98 9.08 -9.68 -6.24
C CYS A 98 9.07 -10.17 -4.79
N SER A 99 8.13 -11.06 -4.48
CA SER A 99 7.72 -11.42 -3.11
C SER A 99 8.75 -12.18 -2.27
N ASN A 100 9.76 -12.79 -2.89
CA ASN A 100 10.73 -13.69 -2.23
C ASN A 100 10.08 -14.82 -1.39
N GLU A 101 8.83 -15.19 -1.70
CA GLU A 101 7.97 -16.07 -0.88
C GLU A 101 8.43 -17.54 -0.81
N ASN A 102 9.29 -17.96 -1.75
CA ASN A 102 9.83 -19.31 -1.84
C ASN A 102 11.27 -19.40 -1.28
N ILE A 103 11.70 -18.43 -0.47
CA ILE A 103 13.02 -18.45 0.17
C ILE A 103 13.21 -19.72 1.02
N SER A 104 14.34 -20.41 0.82
CA SER A 104 14.69 -21.62 1.56
C SER A 104 16.21 -21.72 1.78
N PRO A 105 16.68 -21.97 3.02
CA PRO A 105 15.90 -21.99 4.25
C PRO A 105 15.42 -20.57 4.63
N TYR A 106 14.24 -20.46 5.26
CA TYR A 106 13.83 -19.19 5.87
C TYR A 106 14.73 -18.89 7.06
N PRO A 107 15.36 -17.70 7.15
CA PRO A 107 16.29 -17.39 8.22
C PRO A 107 15.57 -17.32 9.57
N ALA A 108 16.25 -17.75 10.64
CA ALA A 108 15.69 -17.69 11.99
C ALA A 108 15.36 -16.23 12.37
N PRO A 109 14.25 -15.99 13.10
CA PRO A 109 13.92 -14.65 13.58
C PRO A 109 15.02 -14.11 14.51
N GLY A 110 15.36 -12.82 14.38
CA GLY A 110 16.27 -12.13 15.29
C GLY A 110 17.07 -11.03 14.60
N GLY A 111 16.80 -9.77 14.98
CA GLY A 111 17.51 -8.61 14.43
C GLY A 111 17.18 -8.30 12.97
N PHE A 112 18.00 -7.43 12.39
CA PHE A 112 17.86 -7.06 10.98
C PHE A 112 18.39 -8.17 10.07
N ILE A 113 17.61 -8.56 9.07
CA ILE A 113 17.97 -9.57 8.08
C ILE A 113 17.85 -8.94 6.70
N ASP A 114 18.95 -9.04 5.93
CA ASP A 114 19.01 -8.60 4.55
C ASP A 114 18.28 -9.61 3.63
N PHE A 115 17.28 -9.14 2.90
CA PHE A 115 16.50 -9.91 1.93
C PHE A 115 16.68 -9.31 0.52
N PRO A 116 17.81 -9.55 -0.16
CA PRO A 116 18.15 -8.87 -1.41
C PRO A 116 17.23 -9.21 -2.59
N ASN A 117 16.45 -10.30 -2.48
CA ASN A 117 15.48 -10.71 -3.51
C ASN A 117 14.09 -10.08 -3.33
N LEU A 118 13.88 -9.28 -2.28
CA LEU A 118 12.66 -8.52 -2.08
C LEU A 118 12.83 -7.16 -2.78
N ILE A 119 12.17 -7.03 -3.93
CA ILE A 119 12.36 -5.87 -4.82
C ILE A 119 11.00 -5.38 -5.29
N GLY A 120 10.74 -4.09 -5.15
CA GLY A 120 9.62 -3.40 -5.79
C GLY A 120 10.00 -3.02 -7.22
N HIS A 121 9.07 -3.15 -8.16
CA HIS A 121 9.25 -2.69 -9.53
C HIS A 121 8.10 -1.78 -9.95
N VAL A 122 8.45 -0.73 -10.68
CA VAL A 122 7.49 0.10 -11.40
C VAL A 122 7.77 -0.01 -12.88
N TYR A 123 6.73 -0.33 -13.65
CA TYR A 123 6.75 -0.34 -15.09
C TYR A 123 5.82 0.75 -15.62
N SER A 124 6.17 1.39 -16.72
CA SER A 124 5.23 2.19 -17.50
C SER A 124 4.77 1.42 -18.73
N MET A 125 3.60 1.75 -19.25
CA MET A 125 3.00 1.17 -20.44
C MET A 125 2.48 2.29 -21.35
N ASP A 126 2.78 2.21 -22.63
CA ASP A 126 2.11 3.04 -23.63
C ASP A 126 0.77 2.37 -24.02
N PRO A 127 -0.38 3.03 -23.80
CA PRO A 127 -1.68 2.43 -24.11
C PRO A 127 -1.93 2.24 -25.62
N ALA A 128 -1.13 2.86 -26.49
CA ALA A 128 -1.27 2.72 -27.94
C ALA A 128 -0.76 1.37 -28.47
N ASP A 129 0.28 0.80 -27.86
CA ASP A 129 0.89 -0.46 -28.27
C ASP A 129 0.91 -1.55 -27.18
N GLY A 130 0.63 -1.19 -25.93
CA GLY A 130 0.62 -2.09 -24.78
C GLY A 130 2.02 -2.54 -24.34
N VAL A 131 3.08 -1.85 -24.75
CA VAL A 131 4.47 -2.19 -24.43
C VAL A 131 4.84 -1.65 -23.05
N PHE A 132 5.29 -2.56 -22.18
CA PHE A 132 5.79 -2.21 -20.84
C PHE A 132 7.30 -1.95 -20.84
N SER A 133 7.71 -0.90 -20.14
CA SER A 133 9.11 -0.50 -19.88
C SER A 133 9.36 -0.45 -18.39
N LEU A 134 10.50 -0.99 -17.93
CA LEU A 134 10.90 -0.88 -16.53
C LEU A 134 11.38 0.55 -16.24
N GLU A 135 10.75 1.22 -15.29
CA GLU A 135 11.09 2.59 -14.88
C GLU A 135 11.93 2.62 -13.62
N LEU A 136 11.59 1.78 -12.64
CA LEU A 136 12.24 1.80 -11.33
C LEU A 136 12.33 0.39 -10.73
N SER A 137 13.44 0.13 -10.06
CA SER A 137 13.62 -1.02 -9.17
C SER A 137 14.01 -0.53 -7.78
N ILE A 138 13.29 -1.01 -6.78
CA ILE A 138 13.32 -0.53 -5.40
C ILE A 138 13.82 -1.67 -4.53
N PRO A 139 15.07 -1.67 -4.08
CA PRO A 139 15.53 -2.65 -3.11
C PRO A 139 14.75 -2.47 -1.81
N LEU A 140 14.05 -3.52 -1.34
CA LEU A 140 13.24 -3.47 -0.11
C LEU A 140 14.00 -4.05 1.08
N ASN A 141 15.33 -4.04 1.02
CA ASN A 141 16.24 -4.53 2.06
C ASN A 141 16.87 -3.40 2.89
N TYR A 142 16.23 -2.24 2.94
CA TYR A 142 16.59 -1.16 3.86
C TYR A 142 15.91 -1.37 5.22
N ARG A 143 16.42 -0.67 6.24
CA ARG A 143 15.79 -0.62 7.56
C ARG A 143 14.64 0.38 7.52
N LYS A 144 13.48 -0.01 8.01
CA LYS A 144 12.29 0.83 8.10
C LYS A 144 12.16 1.50 9.45
N GLY A 145 11.26 2.46 9.55
CA GLY A 145 10.58 2.73 10.80
C GLY A 145 9.91 1.47 11.35
N CYS A 146 9.71 1.42 12.66
CA CYS A 146 9.00 0.29 13.26
C CYS A 146 7.48 0.55 13.24
N ALA A 147 6.71 -0.46 12.81
CA ALA A 147 5.25 -0.45 12.87
C ALA A 147 4.72 -0.35 14.31
N GLY A 148 5.41 -1.02 15.24
CA GLY A 148 5.17 -1.00 16.68
C GLY A 148 6.47 -0.76 17.46
N ALA A 149 6.40 -0.55 18.77
CA ALA A 149 7.53 -0.24 19.65
C ALA A 149 8.71 -1.25 19.56
N GLY A 150 9.58 -1.09 18.55
CA GLY A 150 10.70 -1.97 18.23
C GLY A 150 10.37 -3.21 17.39
N SER A 151 9.19 -3.32 16.79
CA SER A 151 8.77 -4.45 15.95
C SER A 151 8.30 -4.00 14.57
N GLY A 152 8.47 -4.86 13.57
CA GLY A 152 8.14 -4.58 12.17
C GLY A 152 9.06 -3.53 11.55
N CYS A 153 10.34 -3.50 11.93
CA CYS A 153 11.30 -2.46 11.51
C CYS A 153 12.01 -2.76 10.18
N GLN A 154 11.46 -3.65 9.36
CA GLN A 154 11.94 -3.96 8.01
C GLN A 154 10.87 -4.71 7.24
N TRP A 155 11.00 -4.70 5.92
CA TRP A 155 10.25 -5.61 5.06
C TRP A 155 10.70 -7.06 5.24
N LYS A 156 9.75 -7.97 4.99
CA LYS A 156 9.90 -9.42 5.06
C LYS A 156 9.41 -10.06 3.77
N PRO A 157 9.97 -11.23 3.37
CA PRO A 157 9.41 -12.03 2.29
C PRO A 157 7.95 -12.37 2.57
N TRP A 158 7.13 -12.46 1.52
CA TRP A 158 5.74 -12.88 1.70
C TRP A 158 5.68 -14.28 2.31
N THR A 159 4.72 -14.47 3.21
CA THR A 159 4.47 -15.77 3.84
C THR A 159 2.97 -16.03 3.93
N ASP A 160 2.60 -17.29 3.72
CA ASP A 160 1.26 -17.80 3.98
C ASP A 160 1.19 -18.56 5.31
N LEU A 161 2.33 -18.68 5.98
CA LEU A 161 2.43 -19.41 7.23
C LEU A 161 2.13 -18.46 8.38
N SER A 162 1.21 -18.88 9.26
CA SER A 162 0.75 -18.09 10.41
C SER A 162 1.44 -18.48 11.72
N THR A 163 2.49 -19.30 11.67
CA THR A 163 3.18 -19.80 12.86
C THR A 163 4.16 -18.76 13.40
N ALA A 164 4.30 -18.69 14.73
CA ALA A 164 5.22 -17.76 15.41
C ALA A 164 6.71 -17.95 15.04
N THR A 165 7.04 -19.04 14.34
CA THR A 165 8.38 -19.28 13.79
C THR A 165 8.69 -18.43 12.54
N GLN A 166 7.68 -17.86 11.90
CA GLN A 166 7.82 -17.11 10.65
C GLN A 166 7.16 -15.74 10.69
N VAL A 167 6.08 -15.57 11.47
CA VAL A 167 5.45 -14.26 11.68
C VAL A 167 6.06 -13.59 12.91
N GLU A 168 6.47 -12.34 12.74
CA GLU A 168 6.98 -11.51 13.83
C GLU A 168 5.83 -11.05 14.72
N LEU A 169 5.99 -11.24 16.03
CA LEU A 169 5.00 -10.90 17.04
C LEU A 169 5.56 -9.86 18.01
N PHE A 170 4.89 -8.71 18.13
CA PHE A 170 5.11 -7.78 19.22
C PHE A 170 4.49 -8.33 20.51
N ALA A 171 5.24 -8.20 21.62
CA ALA A 171 4.88 -8.70 22.95
C ALA A 171 4.44 -10.19 22.96
N GLY A 172 4.89 -10.98 21.98
CA GLY A 172 4.60 -12.41 21.87
C GLY A 172 3.20 -12.77 21.37
N SER A 173 2.35 -11.79 21.02
CA SER A 173 0.96 -12.07 20.61
C SER A 173 0.38 -11.15 19.54
N LEU A 174 0.99 -10.00 19.22
CA LEU A 174 0.45 -9.03 18.27
C LEU A 174 1.23 -9.13 16.95
N PRO A 175 0.62 -9.55 15.83
CA PRO A 175 1.37 -9.65 14.59
C PRO A 175 1.87 -8.28 14.14
N SER A 176 3.11 -8.25 13.65
CA SER A 176 3.82 -7.05 13.19
C SER A 176 4.91 -7.50 12.22
N HIS A 177 4.50 -8.01 11.05
CA HIS A 177 5.38 -8.67 10.10
C HIS A 177 5.27 -8.04 8.70
N PRO A 178 5.83 -6.85 8.47
CA PRO A 178 5.61 -6.13 7.22
C PRO A 178 6.00 -6.92 5.97
N THR A 179 5.01 -7.28 5.16
CA THR A 179 5.23 -7.92 3.85
C THR A 179 4.77 -6.96 2.76
N PRO A 180 5.68 -6.50 1.88
CA PRO A 180 5.40 -5.32 1.06
C PRO A 180 4.41 -5.59 -0.06
N LEU A 181 3.46 -4.68 -0.21
CA LEU A 181 2.63 -4.48 -1.39
C LEU A 181 2.95 -3.09 -1.93
N LEU A 182 3.48 -2.96 -3.14
CA LEU A 182 3.54 -1.65 -3.81
C LEU A 182 2.11 -1.36 -4.27
N SER A 183 1.37 -0.66 -3.42
CA SER A 183 -0.09 -0.63 -3.44
C SER A 183 -0.66 0.55 -4.22
N ASP A 184 0.14 1.60 -4.40
CA ASP A 184 -0.28 2.80 -5.10
C ASP A 184 0.93 3.59 -5.65
N ILE A 185 0.70 4.35 -6.70
CA ILE A 185 1.65 5.25 -7.35
C ILE A 185 0.94 6.57 -7.63
N GLU A 186 1.57 7.66 -7.20
CA GLU A 186 1.07 9.00 -7.46
C GLU A 186 2.17 9.90 -8.02
N PHE A 187 1.79 11.03 -8.60
CA PHE A 187 2.76 11.95 -9.20
C PHE A 187 2.68 13.35 -8.59
N ALA A 188 3.84 13.84 -8.19
CA ALA A 188 4.06 15.18 -7.70
C ALA A 188 3.99 16.23 -8.82
N ASP A 189 3.82 17.50 -8.45
CA ASP A 189 3.80 18.63 -9.39
C ASP A 189 5.12 18.81 -10.19
N ASP A 190 6.23 18.32 -9.63
CA ASP A 190 7.56 18.33 -10.26
C ASP A 190 7.83 17.08 -11.13
N GLY A 191 6.86 16.17 -11.22
CA GLY A 191 6.97 14.91 -11.96
C GLY A 191 7.52 13.75 -11.13
N ASP A 192 7.94 13.99 -9.89
CA ASP A 192 8.43 12.94 -9.01
C ASP A 192 7.34 11.91 -8.71
N MET A 193 7.76 10.66 -8.61
CA MET A 193 6.87 9.57 -8.25
C MET A 193 6.76 9.46 -6.74
N ILE A 194 5.54 9.43 -6.24
CA ILE A 194 5.18 9.09 -4.85
C ILE A 194 4.76 7.63 -4.86
N ILE A 195 5.39 6.81 -4.02
CA ILE A 195 5.23 5.35 -4.07
C ILE A 195 4.68 4.87 -2.74
N GLY A 196 3.49 4.26 -2.80
CA GLY A 196 2.81 3.70 -1.66
C GLY A 196 3.13 2.24 -1.44
N PHE A 197 3.56 1.92 -0.23
CA PHE A 197 3.63 0.55 0.23
C PHE A 197 2.62 0.29 1.35
N SER A 198 1.81 -0.74 1.15
CA SER A 198 0.99 -1.34 2.20
C SER A 198 1.66 -2.59 2.77
N ASP A 199 1.23 -2.99 3.97
CA ASP A 199 1.64 -4.23 4.61
C ASP A 199 0.57 -5.30 4.40
N ARG A 200 0.91 -6.35 3.63
CA ARG A 200 0.03 -7.50 3.38
C ARG A 200 -0.43 -8.18 4.68
N THR A 201 0.37 -8.16 5.74
CA THR A 201 -0.01 -8.72 7.05
C THR A 201 -1.24 -8.03 7.64
N GLY A 202 -1.44 -6.74 7.34
CA GLY A 202 -2.64 -6.01 7.74
C GLY A 202 -3.92 -6.39 6.96
N PHE A 203 -3.80 -7.12 5.85
CA PHE A 203 -4.91 -7.78 5.15
C PHE A 203 -5.12 -9.23 5.62
N GLN A 204 -4.07 -9.86 6.12
CA GLN A 204 -4.09 -11.25 6.58
C GLN A 204 -4.64 -11.39 8.01
N TYR A 205 -4.48 -10.37 8.84
CA TYR A 205 -4.93 -10.35 10.22
C TYR A 205 -5.91 -9.20 10.48
N GLY A 206 -6.86 -9.43 11.40
CA GLY A 206 -7.81 -8.41 11.86
C GLY A 206 -7.72 -8.22 13.37
N ALA A 207 -7.98 -7.00 13.84
CA ALA A 207 -8.09 -6.73 15.27
C ALA A 207 -9.31 -7.46 15.87
N SER A 208 -9.10 -8.13 17.01
CA SER A 208 -10.12 -8.97 17.67
C SER A 208 -10.71 -10.07 16.77
N ALA A 209 -9.97 -10.48 15.74
CA ALA A 209 -10.31 -11.63 14.92
C ALA A 209 -9.68 -12.91 15.49
N PRO A 210 -10.26 -14.09 15.21
CA PRO A 210 -9.59 -15.37 15.43
C PRO A 210 -8.26 -15.43 14.71
N ALA A 211 -7.27 -16.06 15.35
CA ALA A 211 -6.04 -16.38 14.65
C ALA A 211 -6.31 -17.34 13.47
N PRO A 212 -5.49 -17.29 12.40
CA PRO A 212 -5.58 -18.26 11.32
C PRO A 212 -5.42 -19.67 11.88
N ASN A 213 -6.14 -20.63 11.31
CA ASN A 213 -6.16 -22.04 11.72
C ASN A 213 -6.66 -22.33 13.15
N THR A 214 -7.38 -21.40 13.81
CA THR A 214 -7.99 -21.63 15.13
C THR A 214 -9.52 -21.74 15.08
N THR A 215 -10.19 -21.87 16.23
CA THR A 215 -11.65 -22.02 16.32
C THR A 215 -12.38 -20.66 16.24
N PRO A 216 -13.62 -20.58 15.72
CA PRO A 216 -14.35 -19.30 15.51
C PRO A 216 -14.60 -18.43 16.74
N SER A 217 -14.52 -19.02 17.94
CA SER A 217 -14.66 -18.32 19.22
C SER A 217 -13.34 -17.78 19.78
N ASP A 218 -12.22 -18.04 19.10
CA ASP A 218 -10.92 -17.51 19.49
C ASP A 218 -10.85 -16.01 19.17
N THR A 219 -10.52 -15.19 20.15
CA THR A 219 -10.27 -13.75 19.98
C THR A 219 -8.83 -13.41 20.39
N SER A 220 -7.92 -14.36 20.21
CA SER A 220 -6.52 -14.30 20.65
C SER A 220 -5.68 -13.20 20.00
N ILE A 221 -6.13 -12.61 18.89
CA ILE A 221 -5.48 -11.46 18.27
C ILE A 221 -6.20 -10.20 18.73
N PRO A 222 -5.79 -9.57 19.84
CA PRO A 222 -6.46 -8.36 20.30
C PRO A 222 -6.20 -7.20 19.31
N GLN A 223 -5.05 -7.22 18.61
CA GLN A 223 -4.60 -6.14 17.73
C GLN A 223 -3.50 -6.61 16.76
N ILE A 224 -3.31 -5.84 15.69
CA ILE A 224 -2.26 -5.96 14.65
C ILE A 224 -1.48 -4.63 14.58
N PHE A 225 -0.24 -4.62 14.11
CA PHE A 225 0.46 -3.41 13.67
C PHE A 225 0.83 -3.56 12.20
N ALA A 226 0.04 -2.97 11.31
CA ALA A 226 0.43 -2.85 9.91
C ALA A 226 1.60 -1.86 9.80
N GLY A 227 2.60 -2.19 8.98
CA GLY A 227 3.75 -1.32 8.73
C GLY A 227 3.98 -1.10 7.24
N GLY A 228 3.24 -0.17 6.63
CA GLY A 228 3.46 0.30 5.25
C GLY A 228 4.68 1.20 5.11
N ASP A 229 4.85 1.90 4.00
CA ASP A 229 5.92 2.90 3.80
C ASP A 229 5.52 3.91 2.70
N MET A 230 6.14 5.09 2.70
CA MET A 230 5.95 6.15 1.71
C MET A 230 7.33 6.52 1.15
N LEU A 231 7.57 6.24 -0.13
CA LEU A 231 8.83 6.60 -0.79
C LEU A 231 8.61 7.63 -1.88
N ARG A 232 9.67 8.36 -2.22
CA ARG A 232 9.74 9.25 -3.37
C ARG A 232 10.80 8.79 -4.36
N ALA A 233 10.54 8.98 -5.66
CA ALA A 233 11.57 8.88 -6.69
C ALA A 233 11.60 10.16 -7.53
N ASP A 234 12.78 10.78 -7.56
CA ASP A 234 13.07 12.01 -8.31
C ASP A 234 13.03 11.75 -9.81
N PHE A 235 12.28 12.57 -10.55
CA PHE A 235 12.23 12.48 -11.99
C PHE A 235 13.26 13.43 -12.63
N ASP A 236 14.17 12.87 -13.41
CA ASP A 236 15.09 13.67 -14.22
C ASP A 236 14.47 13.94 -15.61
N PRO A 237 14.01 15.16 -15.92
CA PRO A 237 13.38 15.48 -17.20
C PRO A 237 14.37 15.45 -18.38
N VAL A 238 15.68 15.44 -18.13
CA VAL A 238 16.69 15.36 -19.20
C VAL A 238 16.86 13.92 -19.69
N SER A 239 16.95 12.97 -18.77
CA SER A 239 17.08 11.55 -19.11
C SER A 239 15.73 10.84 -19.25
N GLY A 240 14.67 11.39 -18.67
CA GLY A 240 13.35 10.77 -18.57
C GLY A 240 13.34 9.58 -17.61
N SER A 241 14.21 9.57 -16.59
CA SER A 241 14.38 8.44 -15.67
C SER A 241 14.07 8.82 -14.22
N PHE A 242 13.74 7.80 -13.41
CA PHE A 242 13.45 7.96 -11.99
C PHE A 242 14.63 7.50 -11.12
N ALA A 243 14.97 8.29 -10.11
CA ALA A 243 15.95 7.96 -9.09
C ALA A 243 15.27 7.86 -7.72
N LEU A 244 15.28 6.66 -7.12
CA LEU A 244 14.75 6.45 -5.78
C LEU A 244 15.44 7.38 -4.76
N GLU A 245 14.67 7.88 -3.79
CA GLU A 245 15.21 8.62 -2.65
C GLU A 245 16.38 7.87 -1.99
N SER A 246 17.30 8.63 -1.39
CA SER A 246 18.38 8.06 -0.62
C SER A 246 18.76 8.99 0.53
N ASN A 247 18.83 8.42 1.74
CA ASN A 247 19.09 9.15 2.97
C ASN A 247 18.10 10.32 3.18
N GLY A 248 16.84 10.13 2.78
CA GLY A 248 15.78 11.12 2.85
C GLY A 248 15.89 12.29 1.87
N ASN A 249 16.70 12.16 0.81
CA ASN A 249 16.79 13.15 -0.26
C ASN A 249 16.26 12.55 -1.56
N ALA A 250 15.48 13.34 -2.30
CA ALA A 250 15.03 13.05 -3.66
C ALA A 250 15.31 14.29 -4.51
N GLY A 251 16.21 14.15 -5.48
CA GLY A 251 16.68 15.27 -6.30
C GLY A 251 17.24 16.41 -5.47
N ALA A 252 16.66 17.60 -5.66
CA ALA A 252 17.04 18.81 -4.92
C ALA A 252 16.33 18.95 -3.55
N LEU A 253 15.38 18.09 -3.23
CA LEU A 253 14.58 18.17 -2.02
C LEU A 253 15.15 17.27 -0.92
N ALA A 254 15.18 17.81 0.29
CA ALA A 254 15.44 17.08 1.51
C ALA A 254 14.12 16.90 2.27
N GLY A 255 13.81 15.66 2.61
CA GLY A 255 12.60 15.29 3.33
C GLY A 255 12.72 15.46 4.85
N ALA A 256 11.75 14.92 5.57
CA ALA A 256 11.62 15.10 7.01
C ALA A 256 12.48 14.13 7.84
N GLY A 257 12.93 13.01 7.26
CA GLY A 257 13.63 11.92 7.93
C GLY A 257 15.12 11.78 7.58
N VAL A 258 15.78 12.84 7.08
CA VAL A 258 17.20 12.76 6.68
C VAL A 258 18.10 12.26 7.82
N GLY A 259 18.85 11.19 7.57
CA GLY A 259 19.80 10.60 8.52
C GLY A 259 19.17 9.93 9.75
N ASN A 260 17.87 9.65 9.73
CA ASN A 260 17.18 9.00 10.86
C ASN A 260 17.42 7.49 10.96
N SER A 261 18.25 6.92 10.07
CA SER A 261 18.59 5.49 9.97
C SER A 261 17.42 4.58 9.56
N GLN A 262 16.39 5.14 8.93
CA GLN A 262 15.20 4.47 8.39
C GLN A 262 15.06 4.85 6.91
N GLY A 263 14.44 4.02 6.07
CA GLY A 263 14.30 4.28 4.64
C GLY A 263 15.55 3.95 3.79
N PRO A 264 15.42 4.03 2.46
CA PRO A 264 16.52 3.84 1.52
C PRO A 264 17.72 4.74 1.82
N GLY A 265 18.93 4.17 1.82
CA GLY A 265 20.15 4.94 2.11
C GLY A 265 20.29 5.46 3.55
N GLY A 266 19.39 5.12 4.47
CA GLY A 266 19.48 5.46 5.89
C GLY A 266 18.78 6.76 6.32
N GLY A 267 17.83 7.25 5.52
CA GLY A 267 16.92 8.34 5.84
C GLY A 267 15.64 8.26 5.00
N GLU A 268 14.55 8.78 5.51
CA GLU A 268 13.23 8.78 4.85
C GLU A 268 12.92 10.15 4.27
N PHE A 269 12.39 10.21 3.05
CA PHE A 269 11.88 11.49 2.55
C PHE A 269 10.58 11.83 3.27
N TYR A 270 9.57 10.97 3.16
CA TYR A 270 8.31 11.11 3.88
C TYR A 270 8.43 10.46 5.26
N SER A 271 8.41 11.27 6.32
CA SER A 271 8.49 10.76 7.68
C SER A 271 7.28 11.21 8.49
N ALA A 272 6.50 10.24 8.96
CA ALA A 272 5.33 10.46 9.78
C ALA A 272 5.37 9.52 10.98
N SER A 273 5.05 10.02 12.18
CA SER A 273 4.93 9.16 13.35
C SER A 273 3.74 9.53 14.22
N THR A 274 3.24 8.54 14.96
CA THR A 274 2.22 8.73 15.98
C THR A 274 2.73 8.20 17.31
N ALA A 275 2.47 8.96 18.37
CA ALA A 275 2.85 8.66 19.75
C ALA A 275 4.37 8.45 19.99
N GLY A 276 5.23 8.75 19.01
CA GLY A 276 6.68 8.62 19.12
C GLY A 276 7.21 7.18 19.08
N PHE A 277 6.38 6.22 18.67
CA PHE A 277 6.78 4.81 18.55
C PHE A 277 6.10 4.03 17.42
N HIS A 278 5.15 4.62 16.69
CA HIS A 278 4.70 4.13 15.38
C HIS A 278 5.26 5.04 14.30
N PHE A 279 6.13 4.50 13.44
CA PHE A 279 6.87 5.28 12.43
C PHE A 279 6.46 4.93 11.00
N GLU A 280 5.81 3.78 10.81
CA GLU A 280 5.36 3.30 9.50
C GLU A 280 3.85 3.24 9.46
N LEU A 281 3.23 4.41 9.24
CA LEU A 281 1.78 4.58 9.39
C LEU A 281 1.01 4.27 8.11
N SER A 282 1.67 4.20 6.95
CA SER A 282 0.97 4.04 5.69
C SER A 282 0.21 2.72 5.62
N VAL A 283 -1.00 2.76 5.03
CA VAL A 283 -1.71 1.56 4.56
C VAL A 283 -1.96 1.56 3.06
N GLY A 284 -1.41 2.56 2.35
CA GLY A 284 -0.95 2.37 0.97
C GLY A 284 -1.84 2.88 -0.17
N GLY A 285 -2.89 3.65 0.09
CA GLY A 285 -3.67 4.35 -0.96
C GLY A 285 -3.61 5.87 -0.78
N TYR A 286 -3.26 6.61 -1.82
CA TYR A 286 -2.92 8.03 -1.81
C TYR A 286 -3.68 8.82 -2.87
N ALA A 287 -3.67 10.14 -2.70
CA ALA A 287 -4.23 11.07 -3.68
C ALA A 287 -3.41 12.34 -3.71
N VAL A 288 -3.07 12.83 -4.90
CA VAL A 288 -2.45 14.15 -5.10
C VAL A 288 -3.47 15.11 -5.70
N LEU A 289 -3.64 16.28 -5.08
CA LEU A 289 -4.32 17.40 -5.73
C LEU A 289 -3.28 18.24 -6.48
N PRO A 290 -3.31 18.29 -7.83
CA PRO A 290 -2.32 19.04 -8.58
C PRO A 290 -2.26 20.52 -8.16
N GLY A 291 -1.05 21.04 -8.00
CA GLY A 291 -0.76 22.41 -7.55
C GLY A 291 -0.91 22.64 -6.05
N SER A 292 -1.35 21.64 -5.27
CA SER A 292 -1.48 21.78 -3.82
C SER A 292 -0.14 21.68 -3.09
N GLY A 293 0.85 21.01 -3.69
CA GLY A 293 2.11 20.66 -3.04
C GLY A 293 1.99 19.67 -1.88
N HIS A 294 0.89 18.92 -1.83
CA HIS A 294 0.58 17.96 -0.78
C HIS A 294 -0.02 16.69 -1.38
N PHE A 295 0.01 15.62 -0.61
CA PHE A 295 -0.81 14.44 -0.87
C PHE A 295 -1.53 14.02 0.41
N VAL A 296 -2.66 13.34 0.24
CA VAL A 296 -3.37 12.64 1.30
C VAL A 296 -3.12 11.15 1.16
N GLY A 297 -2.99 10.45 2.28
CA GLY A 297 -2.83 9.01 2.26
C GLY A 297 -3.56 8.30 3.38
N SER A 298 -4.02 7.09 3.08
CA SER A 298 -4.60 6.20 4.07
C SER A 298 -3.52 5.75 5.06
N ALA A 299 -3.88 5.75 6.35
CA ALA A 299 -2.94 5.45 7.41
C ALA A 299 -3.58 4.77 8.62
N MET A 300 -2.75 3.97 9.29
CA MET A 300 -2.90 3.55 10.67
C MET A 300 -2.57 4.71 11.61
N ASP A 301 -3.34 4.82 12.69
CA ASP A 301 -3.13 5.77 13.77
C ASP A 301 -2.90 7.22 13.27
N PRO A 302 -3.75 7.74 12.35
CA PRO A 302 -3.54 9.06 11.76
C PRO A 302 -3.67 10.19 12.77
N VAL A 303 -4.23 9.99 13.96
CA VAL A 303 -4.26 11.00 15.04
C VAL A 303 -4.09 10.32 16.39
N GLY A 304 -5.00 9.40 16.72
CA GLY A 304 -4.95 8.59 17.94
C GLY A 304 -4.53 7.17 17.65
N ILE A 305 -4.14 6.44 18.69
CA ILE A 305 -3.80 5.02 18.55
C ILE A 305 -5.05 4.15 18.43
N ASN A 306 -4.88 2.96 17.83
CA ASN A 306 -5.93 1.97 17.59
C ASN A 306 -7.02 2.50 16.64
N SER A 307 -6.57 3.16 15.57
CA SER A 307 -7.45 3.82 14.63
C SER A 307 -6.93 3.72 13.20
N GLY A 308 -7.83 3.96 12.24
CA GLY A 308 -7.48 4.11 10.84
C GLY A 308 -8.14 5.36 10.26
N GLY A 309 -7.49 5.98 9.29
CA GLY A 309 -7.99 7.17 8.62
C GLY A 309 -7.00 7.71 7.61
N LEU A 310 -6.89 9.04 7.53
CA LEU A 310 -6.10 9.73 6.52
C LEU A 310 -5.04 10.60 7.19
N LEU A 311 -3.87 10.71 6.57
CA LEU A 311 -2.83 11.68 6.91
C LEU A 311 -2.54 12.57 5.69
N TRP A 312 -2.03 13.78 5.95
CA TRP A 312 -1.62 14.70 4.89
C TRP A 312 -0.14 15.00 5.02
N MET A 313 0.56 14.89 3.90
CA MET A 313 2.01 15.05 3.80
C MET A 313 2.37 16.20 2.88
N ASN A 314 3.40 16.94 3.26
CA ASN A 314 4.02 17.93 2.40
C ASN A 314 4.83 17.23 1.32
N ASN A 315 4.52 17.55 0.07
CA ASN A 315 5.27 17.06 -1.07
C ASN A 315 6.40 18.02 -1.46
N GLN A 316 6.24 19.31 -1.16
CA GLN A 316 7.19 20.35 -1.50
C GLN A 316 7.14 21.50 -0.47
N GLY A 317 7.77 22.62 -0.80
CA GLY A 317 7.76 23.83 0.02
C GLY A 317 8.82 23.83 1.13
N ALA A 318 8.52 24.49 2.24
CA ALA A 318 9.50 24.73 3.31
C ALA A 318 9.80 23.50 4.18
N MET A 319 8.92 22.48 4.16
CA MET A 319 9.08 21.26 4.93
C MET A 319 8.67 20.02 4.12
N PRO A 320 9.32 19.72 2.99
CA PRO A 320 9.00 18.53 2.20
C PRO A 320 9.10 17.27 3.06
N GLY A 321 8.27 16.28 2.76
CA GLY A 321 8.29 15.01 3.48
C GLY A 321 7.61 15.02 4.86
N SER A 322 7.23 16.19 5.38
CA SER A 322 6.65 16.31 6.72
C SER A 322 5.13 16.15 6.73
N ARG A 323 4.61 15.50 7.76
CA ARG A 323 3.18 15.43 8.04
C ARG A 323 2.64 16.78 8.53
N PHE A 324 1.51 17.24 7.98
CA PHE A 324 0.83 18.47 8.46
C PHE A 324 -0.64 18.27 8.85
N GLY A 325 -1.23 17.11 8.55
CA GLY A 325 -2.63 16.82 8.86
C GLY A 325 -2.90 15.38 9.25
N GLY A 326 -4.08 15.14 9.81
CA GLY A 326 -4.56 13.80 10.14
C GLY A 326 -6.05 13.80 10.46
N TYR A 327 -6.76 12.77 10.02
CA TYR A 327 -8.19 12.59 10.24
C TYR A 327 -8.48 11.12 10.56
N THR A 328 -9.17 10.86 11.67
CA THR A 328 -9.55 9.50 12.07
C THR A 328 -10.92 9.15 11.50
N LEU A 329 -10.99 8.13 10.65
CA LEU A 329 -12.26 7.64 10.09
C LEU A 329 -12.94 6.64 11.02
N TYR A 330 -12.15 5.79 11.68
CA TYR A 330 -12.66 4.85 12.66
C TYR A 330 -11.63 4.61 13.76
N ALA A 331 -12.12 4.30 14.95
CA ALA A 331 -11.29 4.01 16.12
C ALA A 331 -11.89 2.86 16.93
N SER A 332 -11.02 2.18 17.69
CA SER A 332 -11.33 1.06 18.58
C SER A 332 -11.70 -0.25 17.88
N ALA A 333 -11.63 -1.35 18.63
CA ALA A 333 -12.16 -2.65 18.22
C ALA A 333 -13.66 -2.83 18.57
N THR A 334 -14.35 -1.78 19.07
CA THR A 334 -15.76 -1.84 19.49
C THR A 334 -16.55 -0.58 19.07
N PRO A 335 -17.42 -0.65 18.04
CA PRO A 335 -17.74 -1.85 17.24
C PRO A 335 -16.51 -2.36 16.47
N PRO A 336 -16.47 -3.63 16.04
CA PRO A 336 -15.29 -4.20 15.37
C PRO A 336 -14.96 -3.43 14.10
N THR A 337 -13.81 -2.76 14.12
CA THR A 337 -13.17 -2.11 12.98
C THR A 337 -11.89 -2.86 12.62
N PHE A 338 -11.23 -2.48 11.53
CA PHE A 338 -9.89 -2.98 11.22
C PHE A 338 -8.82 -2.46 12.20
N ALA A 339 -9.14 -1.46 13.03
CA ALA A 339 -8.24 -0.77 13.96
C ALA A 339 -6.91 -0.39 13.28
N LYS A 340 -5.86 -1.17 13.51
CA LYS A 340 -4.50 -0.95 12.97
C LYS A 340 -4.13 -1.86 11.80
N GLY A 341 -5.09 -2.64 11.30
CA GLY A 341 -4.97 -3.37 10.05
C GLY A 341 -5.33 -2.48 8.85
N VAL A 342 -5.33 -3.06 7.66
CA VAL A 342 -5.69 -2.32 6.44
C VAL A 342 -7.20 -2.31 6.27
N GLY A 343 -7.84 -1.21 6.66
CA GLY A 343 -9.29 -1.03 6.58
C GLY A 343 -9.76 0.08 5.65
N ILE A 344 -8.86 0.71 4.92
CA ILE A 344 -9.13 1.77 3.95
C ILE A 344 -8.41 1.35 2.67
N GLY A 345 -9.13 1.38 1.55
CA GLY A 345 -8.55 1.14 0.24
C GLY A 345 -7.92 2.40 -0.32
N ASP A 346 -7.94 2.50 -1.64
CA ASP A 346 -7.41 3.67 -2.34
C ASP A 346 -8.22 4.96 -2.08
N VAL A 347 -7.57 6.11 -2.21
CA VAL A 347 -8.10 7.44 -1.88
C VAL A 347 -8.17 8.29 -3.14
N GLU A 348 -9.39 8.57 -3.60
CA GLU A 348 -9.58 9.30 -4.84
C GLU A 348 -10.13 10.71 -4.60
N LEU A 349 -9.62 11.69 -5.35
CA LEU A 349 -10.12 13.06 -5.30
C LEU A 349 -11.33 13.25 -6.21
N ARG A 350 -12.21 14.17 -5.80
CA ARG A 350 -13.31 14.66 -6.64
C ARG A 350 -13.34 16.18 -6.58
N CYS A 351 -13.52 16.79 -7.75
CA CYS A 351 -13.65 18.25 -7.88
C CYS A 351 -14.97 18.78 -7.29
N ASP A 352 -16.02 17.95 -7.25
CA ASP A 352 -17.30 18.28 -6.62
C ASP A 352 -17.37 17.71 -5.21
N GLU A 353 -17.99 18.45 -4.29
CA GLU A 353 -18.31 17.95 -2.96
C GLU A 353 -19.12 16.66 -3.11
N ALA A 354 -18.68 15.58 -2.45
CA ALA A 354 -19.43 14.34 -2.44
C ALA A 354 -20.87 14.65 -1.99
N PRO A 355 -21.92 14.18 -2.70
CA PRO A 355 -23.29 14.44 -2.30
C PRO A 355 -23.45 14.09 -0.82
N ILE A 356 -24.00 14.99 -0.01
CA ILE A 356 -24.22 14.72 1.41
C ILE A 356 -25.15 13.50 1.51
N GLU A 357 -24.60 12.34 1.82
CA GLU A 357 -25.39 11.15 2.13
C GLU A 357 -25.98 11.28 3.54
N LEU A 358 -27.09 12.00 3.65
CA LEU A 358 -28.00 11.87 4.77
C LEU A 358 -28.81 10.58 4.58
N VAL A 359 -28.29 9.48 5.15
CA VAL A 359 -29.01 8.27 5.56
C VAL A 359 -29.37 7.27 4.44
N THR A 360 -29.01 6.01 4.73
CA THR A 360 -29.39 4.73 4.13
C THR A 360 -30.57 4.73 3.14
N ARG A 361 -30.35 4.30 1.89
CA ARG A 361 -31.43 3.65 1.12
C ARG A 361 -31.41 2.13 1.35
N VAL A 362 -32.47 1.67 2.01
CA VAL A 362 -32.98 0.30 2.00
C VAL A 362 -34.01 0.20 0.86
N TRP A 363 -34.09 -1.01 0.30
CA TRP A 363 -34.94 -1.58 -0.76
C TRP A 363 -34.44 -1.51 -2.20
#